data_AF-A0AAW0L5F4-F1
#
_entry.id   AF-A0AAW0L5F4-F1
#
_cell.length_a   1.000
_cell.length_b   1.000
_cell.length_c   1.000
_cell.angle_alpha   90.00
_cell.angle_beta   90.00
_cell.angle_gamma   90.00
#
_symmetry.space_group_name_H-M   'P 1'
#
loop_
_entity.id
_entity.type
_entity.pdbx_description
1 polymer ?
#
loop_
_entity_poly.entity_id
_entity_poly.type
_entity_poly.pdbx_seq_one_letter_code
_entity_poly.pdbx_strand_id
1 'polypeptide(L)'
;MLDLSENSLIGKIPPQLGDMRRLETLNLSRNDLSGSIPYTFSEMSEMSSLISVDISYNRSEGPLPNYKAFCKAPFGALTNNCGLKACLSSITWSKNYGEKRQNKVMIFFIVDRPKTY
;
A
#
# COMPACT_ATOMS: atom_id res chain seq x y z
N MET A 1 -19.64 -4.59 3.23
CA MET A 1 -18.69 -3.54 3.65
C MET A 1 -18.08 -3.93 4.98
N LEU A 2 -16.77 -3.68 5.14
CA LEU A 2 -16.06 -3.79 6.41
C LEU A 2 -15.31 -2.48 6.62
N ASP A 3 -15.64 -1.77 7.70
CA ASP A 3 -14.99 -0.53 8.09
C ASP A 3 -14.41 -0.68 9.50
N LEU A 4 -13.09 -0.54 9.58
CA LEU A 4 -12.30 -0.57 10.80
C LEU A 4 -11.40 0.69 10.87
N SER A 5 -11.77 1.75 10.16
CA SER A 5 -10.99 2.99 10.15
C SER A 5 -11.00 3.68 11.50
N GLU A 6 -10.03 4.56 11.72
CA GLU A 6 -9.93 5.40 12.93
C GLU A 6 -9.85 4.59 14.22
N ASN A 7 -9.01 3.56 14.19
CA ASN A 7 -8.74 2.72 15.36
C ASN A 7 -7.24 2.71 15.68
N SER A 8 -6.87 2.00 16.73
CA SER A 8 -5.47 1.76 17.11
C SER A 8 -5.04 0.33 16.77
N LEU A 9 -5.50 -0.22 15.64
CA LEU A 9 -5.12 -1.56 15.22
C LEU A 9 -3.64 -1.57 14.84
N ILE A 10 -2.92 -2.58 15.35
CA ILE A 10 -1.49 -2.77 15.13
C ILE A 10 -1.21 -4.12 14.47
N GLY A 11 0.02 -4.32 14.02
CA GLY A 11 0.45 -5.58 13.41
C GLY A 11 0.09 -5.66 11.92
N LYS A 12 0.06 -6.87 11.37
CA LYS A 12 -0.13 -7.09 9.93
C LYS A 12 -1.60 -7.26 9.57
N ILE A 13 -1.96 -6.89 8.34
CA ILE A 13 -3.26 -7.24 7.76
C ILE A 13 -3.32 -8.79 7.66
N PRO A 14 -4.32 -9.46 8.26
CA PRO A 14 -4.41 -10.91 8.22
C PRO A 14 -4.79 -11.40 6.81
N PRO A 15 -4.14 -12.46 6.29
CA PRO A 15 -4.42 -12.97 4.94
C PRO A 15 -5.85 -13.45 4.74
N GLN A 16 -6.55 -13.85 5.81
CA GLN A 16 -7.93 -14.34 5.80
C GLN A 16 -8.93 -13.27 5.33
N LEU A 17 -8.59 -11.98 5.41
CA LEU A 17 -9.43 -10.93 4.81
C LEU A 17 -9.51 -11.06 3.28
N GLY A 18 -8.46 -11.63 2.67
CA GLY A 18 -8.45 -11.97 1.25
C GLY A 18 -9.35 -13.16 0.89
N ASP A 19 -9.94 -13.87 1.84
CA ASP A 19 -10.86 -14.98 1.56
C ASP A 19 -12.34 -14.52 1.56
N MET A 20 -12.59 -13.25 1.84
CA MET A 20 -13.94 -12.69 1.97
C MET A 20 -14.59 -12.46 0.60
N ARG A 21 -15.15 -13.52 0.01
CA ARG A 21 -15.71 -13.53 -1.36
C ARG A 21 -16.79 -12.48 -1.64
N ARG A 22 -17.53 -12.02 -0.61
CA ARG A 22 -18.65 -11.06 -0.71
C ARG A 22 -18.28 -9.65 -0.23
N LEU A 23 -17.04 -9.42 0.17
CA LEU A 23 -16.62 -8.10 0.64
C LEU A 23 -16.42 -7.17 -0.55
N GLU A 24 -17.19 -6.07 -0.60
CA GLU A 24 -17.12 -5.07 -1.68
C GLU A 24 -16.25 -3.87 -1.33
N THR A 25 -16.29 -3.45 -0.06
CA THR A 25 -15.58 -2.29 0.45
C THR A 25 -14.83 -2.66 1.71
N LEU A 26 -13.54 -2.31 1.75
CA LEU A 26 -12.65 -2.48 2.89
C LEU A 26 -12.03 -1.13 3.26
N ASN A 27 -12.31 -0.64 4.46
CA ASN A 27 -11.69 0.57 5.00
C ASN A 27 -10.88 0.23 6.25
N LEU A 28 -9.56 0.35 6.17
CA LEU A 28 -8.60 0.15 7.26
C LEU A 28 -7.83 1.44 7.57
N SER A 29 -8.27 2.58 7.02
CA SER A 29 -7.53 3.83 7.10
C SER A 29 -7.35 4.32 8.55
N ARG A 30 -6.32 5.11 8.80
CA ARG A 30 -6.06 5.73 10.12
C ARG A 30 -5.94 4.68 11.23
N ASN A 31 -4.99 3.77 11.06
CA ASN A 31 -4.58 2.78 12.05
C ASN A 31 -3.03 2.73 12.13
N ASP A 32 -2.47 1.82 12.92
CA ASP A 32 -1.03 1.55 13.04
C ASP A 32 -0.66 0.20 12.39
N LEU A 33 -1.40 -0.24 11.38
CA LEU A 33 -1.14 -1.50 10.68
C LEU A 33 0.18 -1.40 9.90
N SER A 34 1.00 -2.44 9.97
CA SER A 34 2.36 -2.48 9.42
C SER A 34 2.62 -3.73 8.59
N GLY A 35 3.72 -3.73 7.84
CA GLY A 35 4.12 -4.84 6.98
C GLY A 35 3.43 -4.82 5.60
N SER A 36 3.62 -5.89 4.85
CA SER A 36 3.10 -6.02 3.48
C SER A 36 1.62 -6.37 3.44
N ILE A 37 0.92 -5.85 2.42
CA ILE A 37 -0.42 -6.30 2.07
C ILE A 37 -0.35 -7.79 1.65
N PRO A 38 -1.18 -8.68 2.21
CA PRO A 38 -1.11 -10.10 1.91
C PRO A 38 -1.36 -10.42 0.43
N TYR A 39 -0.69 -11.46 -0.09
CA TYR A 39 -0.88 -11.92 -1.46
C TYR A 39 -2.30 -12.47 -1.73
N THR A 40 -3.08 -12.76 -0.69
CA THR A 40 -4.50 -13.12 -0.79
C THR A 40 -5.38 -11.95 -1.25
N PHE A 41 -4.83 -10.74 -1.32
CA PHE A 41 -5.42 -9.60 -2.01
C PHE A 41 -4.96 -9.49 -3.47
N SER A 42 -4.66 -10.62 -4.14
CA SER A 42 -4.30 -10.68 -5.56
C SER A 42 -5.41 -11.31 -6.40
N GLU A 43 -5.31 -11.18 -7.73
CA GLU A 43 -6.22 -11.84 -8.69
C GLU A 43 -6.26 -13.37 -8.58
N MET A 44 -5.26 -13.99 -7.92
CA MET A 44 -5.22 -15.44 -7.70
C MET A 44 -6.07 -15.90 -6.50
N SER A 45 -6.67 -14.96 -5.77
CA SER A 45 -7.50 -15.23 -4.60
C SER A 45 -8.97 -15.48 -4.96
N GLU A 46 -9.69 -16.13 -4.04
CA GLU A 46 -11.15 -16.29 -4.07
C GLU A 46 -11.92 -14.97 -3.88
N MET A 47 -11.22 -13.87 -3.55
CA MET A 47 -11.82 -12.55 -3.41
C MET A 47 -12.27 -11.98 -4.76
N SER A 48 -13.54 -12.13 -5.10
CA SER A 48 -14.08 -11.67 -6.38
C SER A 48 -14.83 -10.34 -6.30
N SER A 49 -15.39 -9.99 -5.13
CA SER A 49 -16.32 -8.86 -5.00
C SER A 49 -15.68 -7.53 -4.60
N LEU A 50 -14.42 -7.49 -4.17
CA LEU A 50 -13.84 -6.26 -3.63
C LEU A 50 -13.60 -5.24 -4.76
N ILE A 51 -14.18 -4.05 -4.59
CA ILE A 51 -14.16 -2.95 -5.56
C ILE A 51 -13.51 -1.69 -5.00
N SER A 52 -13.53 -1.50 -3.68
CA SER A 52 -13.03 -0.30 -3.02
C SER A 52 -12.19 -0.68 -1.81
N VAL A 53 -11.02 -0.06 -1.70
CA VAL A 53 -10.09 -0.25 -0.59
C VAL A 53 -9.52 1.10 -0.16
N ASP A 54 -9.44 1.32 1.14
CA ASP A 54 -8.70 2.42 1.76
C ASP A 54 -7.81 1.87 2.88
N ILE A 55 -6.50 2.04 2.72
CA ILE A 55 -5.48 1.66 3.71
C ILE A 55 -4.61 2.86 4.08
N SER A 56 -5.06 4.08 3.77
CA SER A 56 -4.30 5.30 4.00
C SER A 56 -4.02 5.54 5.48
N TYR A 57 -2.98 6.31 5.79
CA TYR A 57 -2.60 6.62 7.18
C TYR A 57 -2.39 5.35 8.00
N ASN A 58 -1.46 4.51 7.54
CA ASN A 58 -0.99 3.30 8.22
C ASN A 58 0.55 3.24 8.09
N ARG A 59 1.14 2.11 8.48
CA ARG A 59 2.59 1.81 8.34
C ARG A 59 2.83 0.67 7.36
N SER A 60 1.95 0.47 6.38
CA SER A 60 2.07 -0.61 5.40
C SER A 60 3.26 -0.35 4.47
N GLU A 61 3.91 -1.42 4.03
CA GLU A 61 5.12 -1.37 3.20
C GLU A 61 5.09 -2.43 2.07
N GLY A 62 6.05 -2.38 1.16
CA GLY A 62 6.20 -3.39 0.11
C GLY A 62 5.29 -3.18 -1.10
N PRO A 63 5.21 -4.15 -2.03
CA PRO A 63 4.47 -3.97 -3.27
C PRO A 63 2.95 -3.99 -3.03
N LEU A 64 2.22 -3.15 -3.77
CA LEU A 64 0.78 -3.31 -3.90
C LEU A 64 0.46 -4.63 -4.61
N PRO A 65 -0.52 -5.41 -4.14
CA PRO A 65 -0.90 -6.62 -4.82
C PRO A 65 -1.59 -6.29 -6.15
N ASN A 66 -1.37 -7.14 -7.16
CA ASN A 66 -2.08 -7.01 -8.43
C ASN A 66 -3.53 -7.47 -8.24
N TYR A 67 -4.41 -6.52 -7.93
CA TYR A 67 -5.84 -6.74 -7.79
C TYR A 67 -6.62 -5.49 -8.12
N LYS A 68 -7.77 -5.65 -8.79
CA LYS A 68 -8.56 -4.56 -9.35
C LYS A 68 -8.87 -3.42 -8.36
N ALA A 69 -9.15 -3.73 -7.09
CA ALA A 69 -9.47 -2.70 -6.10
C ALA A 69 -8.24 -1.83 -5.77
N PHE A 70 -7.04 -2.41 -5.66
CA PHE A 70 -5.81 -1.67 -5.41
C PHE A 70 -5.31 -0.93 -6.65
N CYS A 71 -5.46 -1.53 -7.84
CA CYS A 71 -5.08 -0.89 -9.10
C CYS A 71 -5.98 0.30 -9.45
N LYS A 72 -7.24 0.29 -9.01
CA LYS A 72 -8.21 1.39 -9.22
C LYS A 72 -8.35 2.34 -8.04
N ALA A 73 -7.67 2.07 -6.92
CA ALA A 73 -7.76 2.91 -5.73
C ALA A 73 -7.24 4.32 -6.04
N PRO A 74 -7.93 5.39 -5.61
CA PRO A 74 -7.42 6.74 -5.73
C PRO A 74 -6.15 6.91 -4.88
N PHE A 75 -5.27 7.83 -5.27
CA PHE A 75 -4.03 8.11 -4.52
C PHE A 75 -4.28 8.34 -3.02
N GLY A 76 -5.36 9.05 -2.67
CA GLY A 76 -5.74 9.32 -1.29
C GLY A 76 -5.98 8.07 -0.45
N ALA A 77 -6.47 6.98 -1.05
CA ALA A 77 -6.78 5.72 -0.35
C ALA A 77 -5.54 4.87 -0.05
N LEU A 78 -4.37 5.22 -0.60
CA LEU A 78 -3.10 4.52 -0.40
C LEU A 78 -2.03 5.40 0.26
N THR A 79 -2.31 6.69 0.44
CA THR A 79 -1.34 7.68 0.92
C THR A 79 -0.93 7.46 2.39
N ASN A 80 0.15 8.10 2.80
CA ASN A 80 0.66 8.07 4.18
C ASN A 80 0.86 6.64 4.71
N ASN A 81 1.55 5.83 3.91
CA ASN A 81 2.07 4.52 4.28
C ASN A 81 3.59 4.48 4.11
N CYS A 82 4.29 3.84 5.03
CA CYS A 82 5.76 3.82 5.06
C CYS A 82 6.30 2.79 4.06
N GLY A 83 6.56 3.19 2.81
CA GLY A 83 7.28 2.33 1.85
C GLY A 83 6.40 1.41 1.00
N LEU A 84 5.11 1.71 0.85
CA LEU A 84 4.30 1.12 -0.22
C LEU A 84 4.91 1.45 -1.58
N LYS A 85 5.15 0.41 -2.37
CA LYS A 85 5.66 0.50 -3.74
C LYS A 85 4.49 0.30 -4.68
N ALA A 86 4.21 1.33 -5.50
CA ALA A 86 3.16 1.27 -6.49
C ALA A 86 3.39 0.13 -7.49
N CYS A 87 2.30 -0.43 -8.01
CA CYS A 87 2.35 -1.44 -9.08
C CYS A 87 3.00 -0.81 -10.34
N LEU A 88 4.06 -1.43 -10.85
CA LEU A 88 4.88 -0.91 -11.97
C LEU A 88 4.20 -1.03 -13.35
N SER A 89 2.94 -1.44 -13.43
CA SER A 89 2.27 -1.67 -14.72
C SER A 89 1.61 -0.44 -15.35
N SER A 90 1.45 0.71 -14.67
CA SER A 90 0.78 1.89 -15.29
C SER A 90 1.09 3.29 -14.72
N ILE A 91 2.16 3.50 -13.94
CA ILE A 91 2.44 4.85 -13.41
C ILE A 91 3.77 5.38 -13.96
N THR A 92 3.68 6.21 -14.99
CA THR A 92 4.68 7.24 -15.23
C THR A 92 4.61 8.23 -14.07
N TRP A 93 5.65 8.26 -13.24
CA TRP A 93 5.81 9.30 -12.24
C TRP A 93 6.06 10.63 -12.96
N SER A 94 5.00 11.37 -13.31
CA SER A 94 5.16 12.77 -13.68
C SER A 94 5.55 13.54 -12.42
N LYS A 95 6.82 13.94 -12.33
CA LYS A 95 7.33 14.78 -11.26
C LYS A 95 6.64 16.14 -11.30
N ASN A 96 5.50 16.27 -10.62
CA ASN A 96 4.94 17.55 -10.21
C ASN A 96 5.10 17.68 -8.70
N TYR A 97 6.35 17.68 -8.24
CA TYR A 97 6.69 18.29 -6.96
C TYR A 97 7.01 19.75 -7.28
N GLY A 98 6.10 20.64 -6.90
CA GLY A 98 6.30 22.08 -6.99
C GLY A 98 7.57 22.49 -6.26
N GLU A 99 8.39 23.29 -6.95
CA GLU A 99 9.53 24.00 -6.39
C GLU A 99 9.13 24.75 -5.12
N LYS A 100 9.82 24.44 -4.01
CA LYS A 100 10.28 25.49 -3.09
C LYS A 100 11.74 25.24 -2.77
N ARG A 101 12.57 26.10 -3.34
CA ARG A 101 14.02 26.15 -3.18
C ARG A 101 14.37 26.55 -1.75
N GLN A 102 15.07 25.71 -1.00
CA GLN A 102 16.24 26.13 -0.21
C GLN A 102 17.29 25.01 -0.26
N ASN A 103 18.50 25.41 -0.65
CA ASN A 103 19.61 24.54 -1.08
C ASN A 103 20.13 23.59 0.02
N LYS A 104 20.33 22.31 -0.32
CA LYS A 104 21.63 21.58 -0.23
C LYS A 104 21.51 20.11 -0.68
N VAL A 105 22.08 19.83 -1.86
CA VAL A 105 22.65 18.57 -2.40
C VAL A 105 21.91 17.24 -2.18
N MET A 106 21.38 16.69 -3.28
CA MET A 106 20.96 15.28 -3.40
C MET A 106 22.18 14.36 -3.48
N ILE A 107 22.31 13.42 -2.53
CA ILE A 107 23.28 12.32 -2.58
C ILE A 107 22.49 11.01 -2.71
N PHE A 108 22.67 10.30 -3.82
CA PHE A 108 22.23 8.91 -3.94
C PHE A 108 23.29 8.02 -3.30
N PHE A 109 22.93 7.27 -2.26
CA PHE A 109 23.73 6.12 -1.82
C PHE A 109 23.19 4.86 -2.47
N ILE A 110 23.85 4.42 -3.53
CA ILE A 110 23.92 2.99 -3.89
C ILE A 110 24.86 2.39 -2.84
N VAL A 111 24.36 1.51 -1.97
CA VAL A 111 25.22 0.69 -1.11
C VAL A 111 25.14 -0.74 -1.61
N ASP A 112 26.15 -1.08 -2.42
CA ASP A 112 26.61 -2.46 -2.53
C ASP A 112 26.95 -2.97 -1.13
N ARG A 113 26.41 -4.13 -0.74
CA ARG A 113 26.88 -4.82 0.47
C ARG A 113 28.04 -5.74 0.10
N PRO A 114 29.24 -5.59 0.67
CA PRO A 114 30.21 -6.68 0.69
C PRO A 114 29.76 -7.70 1.75
N LYS A 115 29.84 -8.99 1.43
CA LYS A 115 29.90 -10.05 2.44
C LYS A 115 31.32 -10.59 2.44
N THR A 116 32.08 -10.25 3.47
CA THR A 116 33.23 -11.02 3.95
C THR A 116 32.74 -12.02 4.98
N TYR A 117 33.06 -13.31 4.78
CA TYR A 117 33.88 -14.09 5.70
C TYR A 117 34.75 -15.01 4.84
#